data_AF-A0A8S2N9L9-F1
#
_entry.id   AF-A0A8S2N9L9-F1
#
_cell.length_a   1.000
_cell.length_b   1.000
_cell.length_c   1.000
_cell.angle_alpha   90.00
_cell.angle_beta   90.00
_cell.angle_gamma   90.00
#
_symmetry.space_group_name_H-M   'P 1'
#
loop_
_entity.id
_entity.type
_entity.pdbx_description
1 polymer ?
#
loop_
_entity_poly.entity_id
_entity_poly.type
_entity_poly.pdbx_seq_one_letter_code
_entity_poly.pdbx_strand_id
1 'polypeptide(L)'
;MGRKNATGNKTSTVDRYRQELGRQEKKVTAEHRREIKRLKSEQETVSYWKMFSKNLITRLLNIEYPLIQAPMSPLTTPELVASVSNAGDEIRHVRSLTNKLFGVNLFIPSIQYDILPHEIDSVRKELKKLIVDKRLKNFSIYIDSIPVKLTKDIFSEQIEIVLNEKVSVLSFTFGCLSDDIVNKCKQLGIKLIGTATTTKEAVFLKHR
;
A
#
# COMPACT_ATOMS: atom_id res chain seq x y z
N MET A 1 20.87 53.05 -41.23
CA MET A 1 19.67 52.19 -41.40
C MET A 1 20.14 50.76 -41.13
N GLY A 2 19.73 50.00 -40.12
CA GLY A 2 18.52 49.97 -39.32
C GLY A 2 18.09 48.51 -39.27
N ARG A 3 18.27 47.81 -38.14
CA ARG A 3 17.55 46.58 -37.77
C ARG A 3 17.79 46.27 -36.29
N LYS A 4 16.86 46.74 -35.45
CA LYS A 4 16.70 46.27 -34.06
C LYS A 4 16.09 44.87 -34.12
N ASN A 5 16.79 43.86 -33.60
CA ASN A 5 16.23 42.53 -33.42
C ASN A 5 15.35 42.54 -32.16
N ALA A 6 14.03 42.48 -32.35
CA ALA A 6 13.07 42.21 -31.29
C ALA A 6 13.01 40.70 -31.05
N THR A 7 13.73 40.20 -30.04
CA THR A 7 13.59 38.82 -29.57
C THR A 7 12.40 38.73 -28.63
N GLY A 8 11.22 38.51 -29.19
CA GLY A 8 10.03 38.14 -28.44
C GLY A 8 10.19 36.76 -27.80
N ASN A 9 10.16 36.73 -26.47
CA ASN A 9 10.25 35.52 -25.65
C ASN A 9 9.00 34.66 -25.86
N LYS A 10 9.04 33.67 -26.77
CA LYS A 10 7.94 32.72 -26.99
C LYS A 10 8.03 31.59 -25.97
N THR A 11 7.29 31.72 -24.88
CA THR A 11 7.06 30.64 -23.89
C THR A 11 6.54 29.39 -24.60
N SER A 12 7.16 28.23 -24.36
CA SER A 12 6.83 26.98 -25.07
C SER A 12 5.42 26.49 -24.72
N THR A 13 4.77 25.75 -25.62
CA THR A 13 3.45 25.14 -25.40
C THR A 13 3.42 24.27 -24.13
N VAL A 14 4.54 23.62 -23.81
CA VAL A 14 4.72 22.79 -22.60
C VAL A 14 4.69 23.63 -21.32
N ASP A 15 5.30 24.83 -21.35
CA ASP A 15 5.32 25.73 -20.19
C ASP A 15 3.95 26.35 -19.90
N ARG A 16 3.16 26.62 -20.95
CA ARG A 16 1.75 27.05 -20.78
C ARG A 16 0.91 25.95 -20.13
N TYR A 17 1.08 24.71 -20.57
CA TYR A 17 0.33 23.57 -20.03
C TYR A 17 0.67 23.29 -18.56
N ARG A 18 1.95 23.37 -18.17
CA ARG A 18 2.36 23.27 -16.75
C ARG A 18 1.78 24.39 -15.89
N GLN A 19 1.73 25.62 -16.41
CA GLN A 19 1.11 26.74 -15.70
C GLN A 19 -0.40 26.58 -15.55
N GLU A 20 -1.09 26.05 -16.56
CA GLU A 20 -2.52 25.75 -16.49
C GLU A 20 -2.85 24.65 -15.47
N LEU A 21 -2.09 23.54 -15.48
CA LEU A 21 -2.19 22.49 -14.47
C LEU A 21 -2.01 23.03 -13.05
N GLY A 22 -0.95 23.81 -12.81
CA GLY A 22 -0.70 24.41 -11.50
C GLY A 22 -1.79 25.42 -11.08
N ARG A 23 -2.46 26.09 -12.02
CA ARG A 23 -3.62 26.96 -11.73
C ARG A 23 -4.86 26.16 -11.40
N GLN A 24 -5.12 25.05 -12.11
CA GLN A 24 -6.24 24.17 -11.83
C GLN A 24 -6.09 23.48 -10.47
N GLU A 25 -4.91 22.95 -10.14
CA GLU A 25 -4.63 22.38 -8.82
C GLU A 25 -4.85 23.37 -7.68
N LYS A 26 -4.38 24.63 -7.84
CA LYS A 26 -4.61 25.69 -6.85
C LYS A 26 -6.10 26.03 -6.72
N LYS A 27 -6.85 26.05 -7.82
CA LYS A 27 -8.29 26.32 -7.83
C LYS A 27 -9.08 25.21 -7.12
N VAL A 28 -8.81 23.95 -7.46
CA VAL A 28 -9.40 22.77 -6.82
C VAL A 28 -9.09 22.76 -5.32
N THR A 29 -7.85 23.07 -4.94
CA THR A 29 -7.45 23.15 -3.53
C THR A 29 -8.20 24.26 -2.78
N ALA A 30 -8.40 25.41 -3.40
CA ALA A 30 -9.12 26.55 -2.81
C ALA A 30 -10.62 26.27 -2.66
N GLU A 31 -11.26 25.66 -3.66
CA GLU A 31 -12.67 25.25 -3.62
C GLU A 31 -12.89 24.18 -2.56
N HIS A 32 -12.01 23.17 -2.49
CA HIS A 32 -12.08 22.14 -1.47
C HIS A 32 -11.94 22.71 -0.05
N ARG A 33 -11.05 23.69 0.16
CA ARG A 33 -10.91 24.40 1.45
C ARG A 33 -12.16 25.20 1.81
N ARG A 34 -12.81 25.85 0.85
CA ARG A 34 -14.06 26.59 1.07
C ARG A 34 -15.19 25.64 1.45
N GLU A 35 -15.30 24.51 0.77
CA GLU A 35 -16.33 23.51 1.06
C GLU A 35 -16.14 22.87 2.43
N ILE A 36 -14.90 22.52 2.81
CA ILE A 36 -14.57 22.07 4.17
C ILE A 36 -14.97 23.14 5.20
N LYS A 37 -14.73 24.42 4.93
CA LYS A 37 -15.09 25.52 5.84
C LYS A 37 -16.62 25.66 5.98
N ARG A 38 -17.36 25.48 4.89
CA ARG A 38 -18.84 25.47 4.86
C ARG A 38 -19.39 24.30 5.68
N LEU A 39 -18.92 23.08 5.42
CA LEU A 39 -19.32 21.87 6.14
C LEU A 39 -18.98 21.93 7.64
N LYS A 40 -17.87 22.58 8.02
CA LYS A 40 -17.52 22.82 9.43
C LYS A 40 -18.40 23.84 10.15
N SER A 41 -19.13 24.69 9.41
CA SER A 41 -20.03 25.70 9.99
C SER A 41 -21.45 25.17 10.27
N GLU A 42 -21.80 24.03 9.67
CA GLU A 42 -23.07 23.34 9.92
C GLU A 42 -22.98 22.54 11.23
N GLN A 43 -23.75 22.94 12.26
CA GLN A 43 -23.73 22.31 13.59
C GLN A 43 -24.07 20.81 13.56
N GLU A 44 -24.97 20.39 12.68
CA GLU A 44 -25.31 18.98 12.48
C GLU A 44 -24.12 18.19 11.91
N THR A 45 -23.44 18.72 10.90
CA THR A 45 -22.23 18.13 10.30
C THR A 45 -21.14 17.98 11.35
N VAL A 46 -20.88 18.98 12.18
CA VAL A 46 -19.91 18.90 13.30
C VAL A 46 -20.28 17.82 14.32
N SER A 47 -21.57 17.64 14.61
CA SER A 47 -22.07 16.60 15.51
C SER A 47 -21.83 15.20 14.95
N TYR A 48 -22.17 14.98 13.67
CA TYR A 48 -21.91 13.71 12.97
C TYR A 48 -20.42 13.40 12.88
N TRP A 49 -19.57 14.38 12.55
CA TRP A 49 -18.11 14.19 12.52
C TRP A 49 -17.53 13.82 13.89
N LYS A 50 -18.00 14.47 14.96
CA LYS A 50 -17.60 14.12 16.34
C LYS A 50 -18.02 12.69 16.69
N MET A 51 -19.22 12.26 16.28
CA MET A 51 -19.70 10.90 16.48
C MET A 51 -18.89 9.88 15.68
N PHE A 52 -18.56 10.16 14.41
CA PHE A 52 -17.74 9.27 13.57
C PHE A 52 -16.29 9.15 14.07
N SER A 53 -15.70 10.23 14.58
CA SER A 53 -14.30 10.24 15.05
C SER A 53 -14.05 9.41 16.31
N LYS A 54 -15.05 9.22 17.17
CA LYS A 54 -14.90 8.50 18.44
C LYS A 54 -15.61 7.15 18.42
N ASN A 55 -14.88 6.08 18.09
CA ASN A 55 -15.42 4.72 18.04
C ASN A 55 -14.44 3.69 18.61
N LEU A 56 -14.76 2.40 18.45
CA LEU A 56 -13.93 1.31 18.95
C LEU A 56 -12.54 1.30 18.29
N ILE A 57 -12.46 1.51 16.99
CA ILE A 57 -11.20 1.47 16.22
C ILE A 57 -10.29 2.63 16.63
N THR A 58 -10.83 3.85 16.73
CA THR A 58 -10.02 5.01 17.12
C THR A 58 -9.46 4.88 18.54
N ARG A 59 -10.21 4.28 19.47
CA ARG A 59 -9.72 3.95 20.81
C ARG A 59 -8.71 2.79 20.83
N LEU A 60 -8.97 1.73 20.08
CA LEU A 60 -8.10 0.54 20.04
C LEU A 60 -6.73 0.84 19.44
N LEU A 61 -6.69 1.66 18.39
CA LEU A 61 -5.48 2.04 17.66
C LEU A 61 -4.90 3.38 18.12
N ASN A 62 -5.56 4.10 19.03
CA ASN A 62 -5.16 5.45 19.45
C ASN A 62 -4.93 6.41 18.27
N ILE A 63 -5.88 6.43 17.32
CA ILE A 63 -5.86 7.29 16.14
C ILE A 63 -7.02 8.28 16.17
N GLU A 64 -6.86 9.44 15.53
CA GLU A 64 -7.87 10.51 15.56
C GLU A 64 -9.09 10.20 14.65
N TYR A 65 -8.84 9.54 13.52
CA TYR A 65 -9.85 9.23 12.51
C TYR A 65 -9.88 7.73 12.24
N PRO A 66 -11.07 7.11 12.05
CA PRO A 66 -11.20 5.69 11.72
C PRO A 66 -10.89 5.41 10.25
N LEU A 67 -9.78 5.95 9.75
CA LEU A 67 -9.34 5.81 8.38
C LEU A 67 -8.01 5.06 8.39
N ILE A 68 -8.03 3.87 7.81
CA ILE A 68 -6.84 3.03 7.65
C ILE A 68 -6.53 3.02 6.16
N GLN A 69 -5.35 3.52 5.80
CA GLN A 69 -4.84 3.42 4.44
C GLN A 69 -4.51 1.96 4.14
N ALA A 70 -5.04 1.41 3.05
CA ALA A 70 -4.88 0.01 2.71
C ALA A 70 -3.44 -0.30 2.20
N PRO A 71 -2.81 -1.39 2.63
CA PRO A 71 -1.52 -1.80 2.06
C PRO A 71 -1.69 -2.19 0.58
N MET A 72 -0.93 -1.56 -0.32
CA MET A 72 -1.04 -1.77 -1.77
C MET A 72 0.31 -2.19 -2.39
N SER A 73 0.62 -3.49 -2.33
CA SER A 73 1.75 -4.09 -3.06
C SER A 73 1.34 -4.35 -4.54
N PRO A 74 2.16 -4.06 -5.57
CA PRO A 74 3.54 -3.55 -5.59
C PRO A 74 3.65 -2.04 -5.85
N LEU A 75 2.57 -1.27 -5.65
CA LEU A 75 2.61 0.20 -5.77
C LEU A 75 3.47 0.85 -4.66
N THR A 76 3.96 0.03 -3.73
CA THR A 76 5.12 0.23 -2.86
C THR A 76 6.29 -0.61 -3.44
N THR A 77 7.38 0.04 -3.85
CA THR A 77 8.29 -0.34 -4.97
C THR A 77 9.02 -1.71 -4.89
N PRO A 78 9.63 -2.23 -5.99
CA PRO A 78 10.39 -3.48 -6.00
C PRO A 78 11.58 -3.56 -5.03
N GLU A 79 12.11 -2.43 -4.55
CA GLU A 79 13.12 -2.40 -3.48
C GLU A 79 12.58 -2.97 -2.14
N LEU A 80 11.27 -2.85 -1.90
CA LEU A 80 10.53 -3.33 -0.72
C LEU A 80 10.26 -4.85 -0.75
N VAL A 81 10.23 -5.45 -1.95
CA VAL A 81 10.06 -6.91 -2.13
C VAL A 81 11.41 -7.64 -2.03
N ALA A 82 12.52 -6.94 -2.31
CA ALA A 82 13.85 -7.54 -2.42
C ALA A 82 14.64 -7.64 -1.11
N SER A 83 14.06 -7.32 0.06
CA SER A 83 14.89 -7.27 1.26
C SER A 83 14.16 -7.64 2.53
N VAL A 84 14.15 -8.95 2.79
CA VAL A 84 13.93 -9.46 4.14
C VAL A 84 14.95 -8.82 5.12
N SER A 85 16.12 -8.38 4.67
CA SER A 85 17.05 -7.55 5.46
C SER A 85 16.65 -6.08 5.61
N ASN A 86 15.96 -5.44 4.66
CA ASN A 86 15.62 -4.00 4.76
C ASN A 86 14.22 -3.74 5.30
N ALA A 87 13.37 -4.77 5.52
CA ALA A 87 12.08 -4.56 6.17
C ALA A 87 12.22 -3.82 7.52
N GLY A 88 13.29 -4.11 8.26
CA GLY A 88 13.65 -3.35 9.47
C GLY A 88 14.06 -1.91 9.16
N ASP A 89 14.85 -1.68 8.11
CA ASP A 89 15.28 -0.35 7.70
C ASP A 89 14.14 0.51 7.17
N GLU A 90 13.15 -0.07 6.51
CA GLU A 90 11.95 0.62 6.05
C GLU A 90 11.03 0.98 7.21
N ILE A 91 10.86 0.06 8.16
CA ILE A 91 10.16 0.36 9.42
C ILE A 91 10.84 1.55 10.11
N ARG A 92 12.17 1.53 10.22
CA ARG A 92 12.95 2.63 10.81
C ARG A 92 12.86 3.91 9.97
N HIS A 93 12.85 3.79 8.65
CA HIS A 93 12.71 4.92 7.74
C HIS A 93 11.33 5.59 7.91
N VAL A 94 10.23 4.82 7.94
CA VAL A 94 8.90 5.35 8.24
C VAL A 94 8.88 6.02 9.62
N ARG A 95 9.48 5.40 10.65
CA ARG A 95 9.64 6.02 11.97
C ARG A 95 10.43 7.33 11.94
N SER A 96 11.41 7.47 11.04
CA SER A 96 12.16 8.72 10.86
C SER A 96 11.31 9.84 10.25
N LEU A 97 10.28 9.49 9.47
CA LEU A 97 9.39 10.43 8.79
C LEU A 97 8.16 10.82 9.64
N THR A 98 7.78 10.00 10.62
CA THR A 98 6.59 10.24 11.42
C THR A 98 6.65 9.62 12.82
N ASN A 99 6.13 10.36 13.80
CA ASN A 99 5.84 9.85 15.14
C ASN A 99 4.42 9.30 15.28
N LYS A 100 3.62 9.32 14.20
CA LYS A 100 2.27 8.75 14.17
C LYS A 100 2.34 7.23 13.97
N LEU A 101 1.29 6.56 14.43
CA LEU A 101 1.14 5.11 14.30
C LEU A 101 1.09 4.69 12.82
N PHE A 102 1.77 3.59 12.50
CA PHE A 102 1.67 2.87 11.24
C PHE A 102 1.58 1.36 11.51
N GLY A 103 1.12 0.62 10.51
CA GLY A 103 1.03 -0.84 10.54
C GLY A 103 1.86 -1.49 9.44
N VAL A 104 2.18 -2.76 9.62
CA VAL A 104 2.83 -3.61 8.61
C VAL A 104 1.84 -4.69 8.18
N ASN A 105 1.74 -4.93 6.87
CA ASN A 105 0.90 -5.99 6.32
C ASN A 105 1.74 -7.13 5.78
N LEU A 106 1.43 -8.36 6.18
CA LEU A 106 2.06 -9.56 5.64
C LEU A 106 1.04 -10.47 4.93
N PHE A 107 1.45 -11.05 3.81
CA PHE A 107 0.71 -12.14 3.19
C PHE A 107 1.12 -13.44 3.85
N ILE A 108 0.15 -14.17 4.37
CA ILE A 108 0.40 -15.49 4.93
C ILE A 108 0.64 -16.42 3.74
N PRO A 109 1.80 -17.11 3.68
CA PRO A 109 2.04 -18.10 2.63
C PRO A 109 0.91 -19.11 2.65
N SER A 110 0.10 -19.12 1.60
CA SER A 110 -0.87 -20.19 1.40
C SER A 110 -0.13 -21.51 1.25
N ILE A 111 -0.84 -22.62 1.47
CA ILE A 111 -0.34 -23.95 1.15
C ILE A 111 0.24 -23.87 -0.25
N GLN A 112 1.55 -24.15 -0.37
CA GLN A 112 2.20 -24.20 -1.67
C GLN A 112 1.41 -25.21 -2.49
N TYR A 113 0.75 -24.74 -3.53
CA TYR A 113 0.38 -25.64 -4.60
C TYR A 113 1.70 -26.22 -5.09
N ASP A 114 1.80 -27.54 -5.19
CA ASP A 114 2.89 -28.20 -5.87
C ASP A 114 2.76 -27.84 -7.35
N ILE A 115 3.17 -26.62 -7.71
CA ILE A 115 3.19 -26.16 -9.09
C ILE A 115 4.27 -26.99 -9.76
N LEU A 116 3.85 -27.92 -10.59
CA LEU A 116 4.78 -28.81 -11.26
C LEU A 116 5.50 -27.99 -12.34
N PRO A 117 6.82 -28.21 -12.55
CA PRO A 117 7.58 -27.44 -13.54
C PRO A 117 6.94 -27.39 -14.94
N HIS A 118 6.27 -28.48 -15.34
CA HIS A 118 5.58 -28.58 -16.62
C HIS A 118 4.35 -27.67 -16.75
N GLU A 119 3.68 -27.32 -15.64
CA GLU A 119 2.55 -26.38 -15.64
C GLU A 119 3.04 -24.96 -15.91
N ILE A 120 4.17 -24.58 -15.30
CA ILE A 120 4.85 -23.31 -15.56
C ILE A 120 5.25 -23.25 -17.03
N ASP A 121 5.85 -24.32 -17.56
CA ASP A 121 6.30 -24.36 -18.96
C ASP A 121 5.13 -24.32 -19.95
N SER A 122 4.00 -24.94 -19.61
CA SER A 122 2.75 -24.85 -20.39
C SER A 122 2.25 -23.41 -20.47
N VAL A 123 2.17 -22.71 -19.33
CA VAL A 123 1.79 -21.29 -19.29
C VAL A 123 2.77 -20.43 -20.08
N ARG A 124 4.08 -20.63 -19.90
CA ARG A 124 5.12 -19.90 -20.65
C ARG A 124 4.98 -20.13 -22.16
N LYS A 125 4.69 -21.36 -22.58
CA LYS A 125 4.50 -21.69 -24.00
C LYS A 125 3.32 -20.94 -24.59
N GLU A 126 2.18 -20.89 -23.90
CA GLU A 126 1.01 -20.13 -24.35
C GLU A 126 1.29 -18.62 -24.39
N LEU A 127 1.95 -18.07 -23.36
CA LEU A 127 2.35 -16.65 -23.34
C LEU A 127 3.31 -16.30 -24.48
N LYS A 128 4.25 -17.18 -24.82
CA LYS A 128 5.17 -16.98 -25.95
C LYS A 128 4.46 -16.87 -27.29
N LYS A 129 3.30 -17.52 -27.49
CA LYS A 129 2.50 -17.37 -28.72
C LYS A 129 1.98 -15.94 -28.89
N LEU A 130 1.67 -15.25 -27.79
CA LEU A 130 1.21 -13.86 -27.82
C LEU A 130 2.34 -12.90 -28.25
N ILE A 131 3.60 -13.20 -27.89
CA ILE A 131 4.77 -12.37 -28.26
C ILE A 131 5.06 -12.41 -29.77
N VAL A 132 4.69 -13.49 -30.47
CA VAL A 132 4.88 -13.60 -31.93
C VAL A 132 3.94 -12.65 -32.70
N ASP A 133 2.91 -12.11 -32.05
CA ASP A 133 2.08 -11.05 -32.61
C ASP A 133 2.92 -9.79 -32.88
N LYS A 134 2.99 -9.38 -34.15
CA LYS A 134 3.76 -8.21 -34.59
C LYS A 134 3.38 -6.92 -33.85
N ARG A 135 2.15 -6.83 -33.31
CA ARG A 135 1.67 -5.68 -32.52
C ARG A 135 2.36 -5.54 -31.17
N LEU A 136 2.90 -6.64 -30.62
CA LEU A 136 3.55 -6.67 -29.31
C LEU A 136 5.08 -6.61 -29.38
N LYS A 137 5.67 -6.55 -30.57
CA LYS A 137 7.14 -6.54 -30.78
C LYS A 137 7.88 -5.37 -30.11
N ASN A 138 7.19 -4.27 -29.85
CA ASN A 138 7.77 -3.10 -29.19
C ASN A 138 7.74 -3.21 -27.65
N PHE A 139 7.10 -4.25 -27.10
CA PHE A 139 7.06 -4.49 -25.67
C PHE A 139 8.11 -5.54 -25.30
N SER A 140 9.04 -5.17 -24.43
CA SER A 140 9.99 -6.11 -23.80
C SER A 140 9.23 -6.97 -22.78
N ILE A 141 8.62 -8.06 -23.24
CA ILE A 141 7.89 -9.00 -22.38
C ILE A 141 8.89 -10.04 -21.86
N TYR A 142 9.26 -9.91 -20.58
CA TYR A 142 10.11 -10.87 -19.90
C TYR A 142 9.25 -12.01 -19.32
N ILE A 143 9.20 -13.16 -20.01
CA ILE A 143 8.44 -14.36 -19.56
C ILE A 143 9.26 -15.25 -18.60
N ASP A 144 10.58 -15.05 -18.53
CA ASP A 144 11.47 -15.93 -17.76
C ASP A 144 11.62 -15.54 -16.28
N SER A 145 10.93 -14.50 -15.81
CA SER A 145 10.98 -14.10 -14.40
C SER A 145 10.44 -15.22 -13.50
N ILE A 146 11.28 -15.71 -12.60
CA ILE A 146 10.86 -16.59 -11.52
C ILE A 146 9.97 -15.76 -10.58
N PRO A 147 8.71 -16.16 -10.32
CA PRO A 147 7.89 -15.45 -9.35
C PRO A 147 8.59 -15.49 -8.00
N VAL A 148 8.67 -14.34 -7.32
CA VAL A 148 9.14 -14.27 -5.93
C VAL A 148 8.32 -15.25 -5.12
N LYS A 149 8.94 -16.33 -4.64
CA LYS A 149 8.26 -17.30 -3.80
C LYS A 149 8.10 -16.69 -2.42
N LEU A 150 6.85 -16.45 -2.01
CA LEU A 150 6.52 -16.28 -0.59
C LEU A 150 6.69 -17.64 0.09
N THR A 151 7.89 -17.91 0.60
CA THR A 151 8.19 -19.15 1.33
C THR A 151 7.85 -19.00 2.81
N LYS A 152 7.72 -20.13 3.50
CA LYS A 152 7.55 -20.16 4.96
C LYS A 152 8.75 -19.53 5.68
N ASP A 153 9.96 -19.71 5.14
CA ASP A 153 11.18 -19.16 5.71
C ASP A 153 11.18 -17.63 5.64
N ILE A 154 10.88 -17.06 4.46
CA ILE A 154 10.77 -15.61 4.27
C ILE A 154 9.71 -15.02 5.21
N PHE A 155 8.55 -15.68 5.31
CA PHE A 155 7.49 -15.24 6.21
C PHE A 155 7.93 -15.27 7.68
N SER A 156 8.69 -16.29 8.08
CA SER A 156 9.17 -16.43 9.46
C SER A 156 10.17 -15.31 9.80
N GLU A 157 11.11 -15.02 8.90
CA GLU A 157 12.04 -13.89 9.04
C GLU A 157 11.31 -12.54 9.13
N GLN A 158 10.28 -12.32 8.30
CA GLN A 158 9.44 -11.11 8.35
C GLN A 158 8.73 -10.96 9.70
N ILE A 159 8.21 -12.06 10.25
CA ILE A 159 7.58 -12.06 11.58
C ILE A 159 8.58 -11.69 12.67
N GLU A 160 9.79 -12.24 12.63
CA GLU A 160 10.83 -11.88 13.60
C GLU A 160 11.14 -10.38 13.58
N ILE A 161 11.26 -9.79 12.40
CA ILE A 161 11.49 -8.35 12.26
C ILE A 161 10.33 -7.54 12.85
N VAL A 162 9.08 -7.92 12.53
CA VAL A 162 7.88 -7.28 13.08
C VAL A 162 7.86 -7.31 14.61
N LEU A 163 8.22 -8.45 15.20
CA LEU A 163 8.29 -8.63 16.65
C LEU A 163 9.42 -7.80 17.27
N ASN A 164 10.62 -7.82 16.65
CA ASN A 164 11.79 -7.09 17.12
C ASN A 164 11.59 -5.56 17.06
N GLU A 165 11.02 -5.07 15.96
CA GLU A 165 10.72 -3.65 15.75
C GLU A 165 9.49 -3.15 16.51
N LYS A 166 8.73 -4.07 17.14
CA LYS A 166 7.53 -3.78 17.95
C LYS A 166 6.59 -2.81 17.23
N VAL A 167 6.24 -3.14 15.99
CA VAL A 167 5.31 -2.33 15.20
C VAL A 167 3.97 -2.23 15.92
N SER A 168 3.26 -1.12 15.76
CA SER A 168 2.03 -0.92 16.52
C SER A 168 0.87 -1.82 16.06
N VAL A 169 0.85 -2.14 14.75
CA VAL A 169 -0.18 -2.96 14.12
C VAL A 169 0.48 -3.94 13.15
N LEU A 170 0.12 -5.22 13.26
CA LEU A 170 0.38 -6.23 12.25
C LEU A 170 -0.95 -6.61 11.61
N SER A 171 -1.11 -6.32 10.32
CA SER A 171 -2.21 -6.83 9.51
C SER A 171 -1.77 -8.02 8.67
N PHE A 172 -2.70 -8.91 8.37
CA PHE A 172 -2.41 -10.10 7.58
C PHE A 172 -3.55 -10.47 6.62
N THR A 173 -3.17 -11.07 5.49
CA THR A 173 -4.07 -11.46 4.40
C THR A 173 -3.83 -12.93 4.01
N PHE A 174 -4.86 -13.57 3.44
CA PHE A 174 -4.84 -14.95 2.92
C PHE A 174 -4.72 -16.08 3.96
N GLY A 175 -5.06 -15.81 5.23
CA GLY A 175 -5.10 -16.86 6.25
C GLY A 175 -5.16 -16.32 7.67
N CYS A 176 -4.63 -17.10 8.60
CA CYS A 176 -4.48 -16.73 10.00
C CYS A 176 -3.06 -17.05 10.50
N LEU A 177 -2.55 -16.22 11.40
CA LEU A 177 -1.31 -16.46 12.12
C LEU A 177 -1.44 -17.69 13.04
N SER A 178 -0.31 -18.34 13.35
CA SER A 178 -0.29 -19.39 14.38
C SER A 178 -0.52 -18.80 15.77
N ASP A 179 -1.02 -19.61 16.71
CA ASP A 179 -1.31 -19.16 18.07
C ASP A 179 -0.04 -18.64 18.78
N ASP A 180 1.13 -19.22 18.48
CA ASP A 180 2.41 -18.74 19.01
C ASP A 180 2.73 -17.31 18.56
N ILE A 181 2.54 -17.00 17.28
CA ILE A 181 2.78 -15.66 16.73
C ILE A 181 1.74 -14.68 17.31
N VAL A 182 0.48 -15.09 17.38
CA VAL A 182 -0.60 -14.28 17.97
C VAL A 182 -0.29 -13.94 19.42
N ASN A 183 0.13 -14.91 20.22
CA ASN A 183 0.47 -14.74 21.63
C ASN A 183 1.68 -13.82 21.82
N LYS A 184 2.74 -13.98 21.02
CA LYS A 184 3.90 -13.07 21.04
C LYS A 184 3.51 -11.63 20.70
N CYS A 185 2.69 -11.44 19.67
CA CYS A 185 2.18 -10.12 19.30
C CYS A 185 1.36 -9.49 20.44
N LYS A 186 0.44 -10.26 21.05
CA LYS A 186 -0.38 -9.82 22.19
C LYS A 186 0.49 -9.41 23.39
N GLN A 187 1.52 -10.19 23.72
CA GLN A 187 2.48 -9.88 24.80
C GLN A 187 3.27 -8.58 24.55
N LEU A 188 3.62 -8.33 23.30
CA LEU A 188 4.31 -7.09 22.88
C LEU A 188 3.36 -5.89 22.69
N GLY A 189 2.05 -6.08 22.87
CA GLY A 189 1.05 -5.04 22.69
C GLY A 189 0.74 -4.70 21.22
N ILE A 190 1.22 -5.51 20.27
CA ILE A 190 0.98 -5.34 18.83
C ILE A 190 -0.49 -5.67 18.55
N LYS A 191 -1.20 -4.74 17.89
CA LYS A 191 -2.59 -4.98 17.47
C LYS A 191 -2.63 -5.81 16.20
N LEU A 192 -3.54 -6.78 16.15
CA LEU A 192 -3.68 -7.71 15.03
C LEU A 192 -4.93 -7.36 14.20
N ILE A 193 -4.79 -7.35 12.87
CA ILE A 193 -5.90 -7.13 11.93
C ILE A 193 -5.85 -8.19 10.83
N GLY A 194 -6.77 -9.15 10.86
CA GLY A 194 -6.91 -10.14 9.80
C GLY A 194 -7.94 -9.74 8.75
N THR A 195 -7.65 -10.02 7.48
CA THR A 195 -8.63 -9.86 6.39
C THR A 195 -9.56 -11.07 6.32
N ALA A 196 -10.86 -10.84 6.27
CA ALA A 196 -11.88 -11.84 6.03
C ALA A 196 -12.76 -11.43 4.84
N THR A 197 -13.03 -12.38 3.96
CA THR A 197 -13.93 -12.28 2.81
C THR A 197 -15.28 -12.94 3.07
N THR A 198 -15.37 -13.76 4.13
CA THR A 198 -16.61 -14.42 4.54
C THR A 198 -16.87 -14.26 6.04
N THR A 199 -18.13 -14.45 6.45
CA THR A 199 -18.50 -14.48 7.86
C THR A 199 -17.83 -15.61 8.62
N LYS A 200 -17.65 -16.77 7.98
CA LYS A 200 -16.93 -17.92 8.56
C LYS A 200 -15.47 -17.59 8.86
N GLU A 201 -14.78 -16.91 7.93
CA GLU A 201 -13.42 -16.42 8.15
C GLU A 201 -13.37 -15.40 9.30
N ALA A 202 -14.32 -14.46 9.35
CA ALA A 202 -14.38 -13.46 10.42
C ALA A 202 -14.57 -14.10 11.80
N VAL A 203 -15.45 -15.11 11.93
CA VAL A 203 -15.62 -15.86 13.18
C VAL A 203 -14.36 -16.64 13.52
N PHE A 204 -13.73 -17.30 12.56
CA PHE A 204 -12.48 -18.03 12.77
C PHE A 204 -11.36 -17.13 13.31
N LEU A 205 -11.20 -15.92 12.75
CA LEU A 205 -10.21 -14.94 13.22
C LEU A 205 -10.54 -14.38 14.61
N LYS A 206 -11.81 -14.24 14.96
CA LYS A 206 -12.24 -13.71 16.26
C LYS A 206 -11.88 -14.63 17.43
N HIS A 207 -11.85 -15.95 17.22
CA HIS A 207 -11.63 -16.95 18.27
C HIS A 207 -10.15 -17.32 18.49
N ARG A 208 -9.21 -16.49 18.00
CA ARG A 208 -7.75 -16.67 18.10
C ARG A 208 -7.08 -15.70 19.08
#